data_AF-A0A6G2K1K4-F1
#
_entry.id   AF-A0A6G2K1K4-F1
#
_cell.length_a   1.000
_cell.length_b   1.000
_cell.length_c   1.000
_cell.angle_alpha   90.00
_cell.angle_beta   90.00
_cell.angle_gamma   90.00
#
_symmetry.space_group_name_H-M   'P 1'
#
loop_
_entity.id
_entity.type
_entity.pdbx_description
1 polymer ?
#
loop_
_entity_poly.entity_id
_entity_poly.type
_entity_poly.pdbx_seq_one_letter_code
_entity_poly.pdbx_strand_id
1 'polypeptide(L)'
;MTHPKSRITVTIDPELLARVRLTVEAGPARSVSAYIEHAVRCQLADDDEFAAMLAASLAATGGPPTPEELDVADRMLGLDAPADEAA
;
A
#
# COMPACT_ATOMS: atom_id res chain seq x y z
N MET A 1 -3.03 -23.44 -14.01
CA MET A 1 -1.90 -24.01 -13.25
C MET A 1 -2.09 -23.60 -11.79
N THR A 2 -2.14 -24.54 -10.86
CA THR A 2 -2.35 -24.22 -9.44
C THR A 2 -1.04 -23.70 -8.86
N HIS A 3 -0.95 -22.41 -8.53
CA HIS A 3 0.20 -21.86 -7.84
C HIS A 3 0.35 -22.51 -6.45
N PRO A 4 1.58 -22.78 -5.98
CA PRO A 4 1.79 -23.30 -4.64
C PRO A 4 1.26 -22.30 -3.60
N LYS A 5 0.43 -22.77 -2.67
CA LYS A 5 -0.10 -21.96 -1.56
C LYS A 5 0.74 -22.14 -0.31
N SER A 6 1.09 -21.04 0.33
CA SER A 6 1.74 -21.04 1.64
C SER A 6 0.70 -21.04 2.77
N ARG A 7 0.96 -21.79 3.84
CA ARG A 7 0.12 -21.78 5.05
C ARG A 7 0.75 -20.87 6.09
N ILE A 8 -0.06 -19.98 6.65
CA ILE A 8 0.33 -19.08 7.74
C ILE A 8 -0.66 -19.24 8.90
N THR A 9 -0.20 -18.96 10.12
CA THR A 9 -1.07 -18.82 11.29
C THR A 9 -1.20 -17.35 11.62
N VAL A 10 -2.42 -16.88 11.85
CA VAL A 10 -2.70 -15.48 12.18
C VAL A 10 -3.59 -15.41 13.41
N THR A 11 -3.44 -14.35 14.19
CA THR A 11 -4.40 -14.00 15.23
C THR A 11 -5.46 -13.10 14.61
N ILE A 12 -6.73 -13.40 14.86
CA ILE A 12 -7.86 -12.64 14.34
C ILE A 12 -8.90 -12.49 15.44
N ASP A 13 -9.64 -11.38 15.40
CA ASP A 13 -10.79 -11.17 16.27
C ASP A 13 -11.79 -12.35 16.13
N PRO A 14 -12.22 -12.97 17.24
CA PRO A 14 -13.14 -14.10 17.21
C PRO A 14 -14.52 -13.77 16.62
N GLU A 15 -15.02 -12.55 16.82
CA GLU A 15 -16.29 -12.10 16.24
C GLU A 15 -16.17 -11.94 14.72
N LEU A 16 -15.02 -11.43 14.25
CA LEU A 16 -14.73 -11.35 12.82
C LEU A 16 -14.67 -12.75 12.19
N LEU A 17 -13.97 -13.69 12.83
CA LEU A 17 -13.91 -15.08 12.36
C LEU A 17 -15.30 -15.73 12.29
N ALA A 18 -16.16 -15.45 13.28
CA ALA A 18 -17.54 -15.94 13.27
C ALA A 18 -18.33 -15.41 12.07
N ARG A 19 -18.22 -14.11 11.77
CA ARG A 19 -18.86 -13.49 10.59
C ARG A 19 -18.36 -14.09 9.27
N VAL A 20 -17.05 -14.34 9.16
CA VAL A 20 -16.47 -14.99 7.97
C VAL A 20 -17.04 -16.38 7.78
N ARG A 21 -17.17 -17.17 8.85
CA ARG A 21 -17.74 -18.52 8.78
C ARG A 21 -19.21 -18.51 8.32
N LEU A 22 -20.04 -17.63 8.90
CA LEU A 22 -21.42 -17.46 8.47
C LEU A 22 -21.53 -17.06 6.99
N THR A 23 -20.63 -16.19 6.53
CA THR A 23 -20.60 -15.77 5.13
C THR A 23 -20.19 -16.92 4.21
N VAL A 24 -19.25 -17.78 4.60
CA VAL A 24 -18.87 -18.97 3.83
C VAL A 24 -20.03 -19.97 3.78
N GLU A 25 -20.71 -20.20 4.91
CA GLU A 25 -21.87 -21.09 5.00
C GLU A 25 -23.05 -20.62 4.13
N ALA A 26 -23.23 -19.31 3.98
CA ALA A 26 -24.25 -18.73 3.11
C ALA A 26 -23.99 -18.96 1.60
N GLY A 27 -22.86 -19.56 1.22
CA GLY A 27 -22.53 -19.93 -0.16
C GLY A 27 -21.69 -18.97 -1.04
N PRO A 28 -21.40 -17.69 -0.71
CA PRO A 28 -20.60 -16.84 -1.58
C PRO A 28 -19.10 -17.19 -1.64
N ALA A 29 -18.55 -17.97 -0.70
CA ALA A 29 -17.14 -18.37 -0.70
C ALA A 29 -16.97 -19.87 -0.43
N ARG A 30 -16.02 -20.53 -1.13
CA ARG A 30 -15.80 -21.99 -1.06
C ARG A 30 -15.16 -22.47 0.25
N SER A 31 -14.54 -21.57 1.03
CA SER A 31 -13.93 -21.84 2.32
C SER A 31 -13.52 -20.53 3.02
N VAL A 32 -13.20 -20.60 4.31
CA VAL A 32 -12.62 -19.46 5.06
C VAL A 32 -11.33 -18.97 4.41
N SER A 33 -10.43 -19.87 4.01
CA SER A 33 -9.18 -19.47 3.34
C SER A 33 -9.44 -18.78 2.00
N ALA A 34 -10.43 -19.23 1.22
CA ALA A 34 -10.80 -18.58 -0.04
C ALA A 34 -11.40 -17.18 0.20
N TYR A 35 -12.22 -17.03 1.24
CA TYR A 35 -12.75 -15.73 1.64
C TYR A 35 -11.64 -14.75 2.03
N ILE A 36 -10.73 -15.17 2.91
CA ILE A 36 -9.61 -14.32 3.36
C ILE A 36 -8.67 -13.99 2.20
N GLU A 37 -8.35 -14.95 1.34
CA GLU A 37 -7.52 -14.71 0.15
C GLU A 37 -8.15 -13.66 -0.78
N HIS A 38 -9.48 -13.72 -0.97
CA HIS A 38 -10.19 -12.73 -1.76
C HIS A 38 -10.18 -11.35 -1.09
N ALA A 39 -10.46 -11.27 0.22
CA ALA A 39 -10.46 -10.02 0.97
C ALA A 39 -9.09 -9.33 0.94
N VAL A 40 -8.00 -10.08 1.13
CA VAL A 40 -6.62 -9.55 1.04
C VAL A 40 -6.32 -9.05 -0.36
N ARG A 41 -6.77 -9.76 -1.40
CA ARG A 41 -6.59 -9.32 -2.80
C ARG A 41 -7.31 -8.00 -3.08
N CYS A 42 -8.53 -7.83 -2.56
CA CYS A 42 -9.27 -6.57 -2.69
C CYS A 42 -8.54 -5.43 -1.98
N GLN A 43 -8.12 -5.63 -0.72
CA GLN A 43 -7.41 -4.59 0.02
C GLN A 43 -6.13 -4.13 -0.69
N LEU A 44 -5.33 -5.07 -1.23
CA LEU A 44 -4.12 -4.72 -1.98
C LEU A 44 -4.44 -3.94 -3.26
N ALA A 45 -5.50 -4.31 -3.97
CA ALA A 45 -5.93 -3.61 -5.17
C ALA A 45 -6.42 -2.19 -4.87
N ASP A 46 -7.16 -2.01 -3.76
CA ASP A 46 -7.63 -0.70 -3.31
C ASP A 46 -6.46 0.21 -2.92
N ASP A 47 -5.44 -0.35 -2.24
CA ASP A 47 -4.22 0.38 -1.87
C ASP A 47 -3.43 0.82 -3.13
N ASP A 48 -3.30 -0.07 -4.12
CA ASP A 48 -2.65 0.21 -5.40
C ASP A 48 -3.41 1.27 -6.22
N GLU A 49 -4.75 1.18 -6.27
CA GLU A 49 -5.61 2.16 -6.95
C GLU A 49 -5.50 3.53 -6.29
N PHE A 50 -5.54 3.58 -4.96
CA PHE A 50 -5.36 4.82 -4.21
C PHE A 50 -3.99 5.45 -4.48
N ALA A 51 -2.92 4.65 -4.48
CA ALA A 51 -1.57 5.13 -4.80
C ALA A 51 -1.49 5.69 -6.23
N ALA A 52 -2.11 5.01 -7.20
CA ALA A 52 -2.15 5.48 -8.59
C ALA A 52 -2.93 6.79 -8.72
N MET A 53 -4.09 6.91 -8.06
CA MET A 53 -4.88 8.14 -8.03
C MET A 53 -4.08 9.30 -7.42
N LEU A 54 -3.39 9.06 -6.31
CA LEU A 54 -2.55 10.07 -5.66
C LEU A 54 -1.41 10.53 -6.58
N ALA A 55 -0.71 9.59 -7.23
CA ALA A 55 0.35 9.90 -8.18
C ALA A 55 -0.16 10.74 -9.37
N ALA A 56 -1.32 10.39 -9.92
CA ALA A 56 -1.95 11.15 -10.98
C ALA A 56 -2.33 12.57 -10.54
N SER A 57 -2.88 12.72 -9.32
CA SER A 57 -3.22 14.04 -8.76
C SER A 57 -1.98 14.90 -8.58
N LEU A 58 -0.89 14.34 -8.03
CA LEU A 58 0.37 15.07 -7.85
C LEU A 58 0.97 15.50 -9.19
N ALA A 59 0.93 14.62 -10.20
CA ALA A 59 1.38 14.94 -11.55
C ALA A 59 0.57 16.08 -12.18
N ALA A 60 -0.74 16.14 -11.93
CA ALA A 60 -1.62 17.19 -12.45
C ALA A 60 -1.42 18.54 -11.77
N THR A 61 -1.06 18.57 -10.48
CA THR A 61 -0.96 19.82 -9.71
C THR A 61 0.44 20.44 -9.68
N GLY A 62 1.50 19.66 -9.93
CA GLY A 62 2.87 20.18 -9.87
C GLY A 62 3.93 19.29 -10.48
N GLY A 63 3.64 18.00 -10.70
CA GLY A 63 4.65 17.08 -11.23
C GLY A 63 5.78 16.79 -10.24
N PRO A 64 6.75 15.95 -10.64
CA PRO A 64 8.00 15.84 -9.89
C PRO A 64 8.72 17.21 -9.88
N PRO A 65 9.39 17.58 -8.78
CA PRO A 65 10.09 18.87 -8.68
C PRO A 65 11.18 18.96 -9.73
N THR A 66 11.27 20.11 -10.39
CA THR A 66 12.33 20.37 -11.37
C THR A 66 13.68 20.54 -10.67
N PRO A 67 14.81 20.32 -11.37
CA PRO A 67 16.14 20.56 -10.80
C PRO A 67 16.31 21.98 -10.23
N GLU A 68 15.73 22.98 -10.89
CA GLU A 68 15.78 24.37 -10.45
C GLU A 68 15.00 24.59 -9.14
N GLU A 69 13.84 23.94 -8.98
CA GLU A 69 13.05 23.98 -7.74
C GLU A 69 13.75 23.23 -6.61
N LEU A 70 14.43 22.12 -6.90
CA LEU A 70 15.27 21.42 -5.93
C LEU A 70 16.45 22.27 -5.47
N ASP A 71 17.16 22.95 -6.38
CA ASP A 71 18.26 23.86 -6.03
C ASP A 71 17.78 25.06 -5.18
N VAL A 72 16.55 25.53 -5.39
CA VAL A 72 15.94 26.55 -4.51
C VAL A 72 15.60 25.95 -3.15
N ALA A 73 15.03 24.74 -3.11
CA ALA A 73 14.72 24.06 -1.86
C ALA A 73 15.97 23.78 -1.02
N ASP A 74 17.05 23.27 -1.64
CA ASP A 74 18.32 22.99 -0.99
C ASP A 74 18.93 24.25 -0.39
N ARG A 75 18.91 25.37 -1.12
CA ARG A 75 19.29 26.71 -0.62
C ARG A 75 18.48 27.17 0.60
N MET A 76 17.16 26.96 0.57
CA MET A 76 16.28 27.36 1.67
C MET A 76 16.46 26.47 2.91
N LEU A 77 16.79 25.19 2.70
CA LEU A 77 17.03 24.21 3.75
C LEU A 77 18.49 24.22 4.25
N GLY A 78 19.38 24.96 3.60
CA GLY A 78 20.81 25.05 3.93
C GLY A 78 21.59 23.77 3.62
N LEU A 79 21.13 22.99 2.64
CA LEU A 79 21.72 21.70 2.23
C LEU A 79 22.82 21.85 1.17
N ASP A 80 23.03 23.06 0.67
CA ASP A 80 23.95 23.46 -0.39
C ASP A 80 25.30 24.02 0.14
N ALA A 81 25.55 23.93 1.46
CA ALA A 81 26.83 24.31 2.03
C ALA A 81 27.96 23.37 1.54
N PRO A 82 29.12 23.90 1.12
CA PRO A 82 30.26 23.07 0.74
C PRO A 82 30.73 22.26 1.96
N ALA A 83 31.06 20.98 1.73
CA ALA A 83 31.57 20.04 2.71
C ALA A 83 33.01 20.36 3.19
N ASP A 84 33.30 21.62 3.51
CA ASP A 84 34.62 22.05 3.95
C ASP A 84 34.51 23.08 5.10
N GLU A 85 34.19 22.58 6.29
CA GLU A 85 34.58 23.16 7.57
C GLU A 85 34.68 22.01 8.61
N ALA A 86 35.51 21.02 8.27
CA ALA A 86 35.94 19.98 9.20
C ALA A 86 37.39 19.57 8.88
N ALA A 87 38.32 20.52 9.00
CA ALA A 87 39.75 20.27 9.09
C ALA A 87 40.44 21.37 9.91
#